data_AF-A0A563VJA9-F1
#
_entry.id   AF-A0A563VJA9-F1
#
_cell.length_a   1.000
_cell.length_b   1.000
_cell.length_c   1.000
_cell.angle_alpha   90.00
_cell.angle_beta   90.00
_cell.angle_gamma   90.00
#
_symmetry.space_group_name_H-M   'P 1'
#
loop_
_entity.id
_entity.type
_entity.pdbx_description
1 polymer ?
#
loop_
_entity_poly.entity_id
_entity_poly.type
_entity_poly.pdbx_seq_one_letter_code
_entity_poly.pdbx_strand_id
1 'polypeptide(L)' 'MGYKLSNNRTADVVTIIPLTSNLQRIYMIEVLLQNNYIGLQKESPVQAQQIRTISQQRINSEKISKLNLKLIKSVNSALK' A
#
# COMPACT_ATOMS: atom_id res chain seq x y z
N MET A 1 1.40 16.14 13.27
CA MET A 1 1.16 15.38 14.52
C MET A 1 0.54 14.04 14.14
N GLY A 2 1.28 12.94 14.17
CA GLY A 2 0.73 11.60 13.91
C GLY A 2 0.27 10.99 15.22
N TYR A 3 -1.05 10.82 15.41
CA TYR A 3 -1.57 10.03 16.52
C TYR A 3 -1.09 8.59 16.36
N LYS A 4 -0.13 8.19 17.19
CA LYS A 4 0.33 6.81 17.26
C LYS A 4 -0.69 6.05 18.08
N LEU A 5 -1.78 5.62 17.44
CA LEU A 5 -2.77 4.76 18.07
C LEU A 5 -2.06 3.48 18.54
N SER A 6 -2.09 3.23 19.86
CA SER A 6 -1.51 2.04 20.52
C SER A 6 -1.94 0.72 19.88
N ASN A 7 -3.11 0.73 19.24
CA ASN A 7 -3.68 -0.41 18.53
C ASN A 7 -2.80 -0.91 17.37
N ASN A 8 -2.12 -0.02 16.62
CA ASN A 8 -1.27 -0.45 15.49
C ASN A 8 -0.02 -1.23 15.93
N ARG A 9 0.30 -1.23 17.22
CA ARG A 9 1.43 -1.98 17.80
C ARG A 9 1.02 -3.30 18.43
N THR A 10 -0.27 -3.49 18.71
CA THR A 10 -0.78 -4.57 19.57
C THR A 10 -1.86 -5.41 18.90
N ALA A 11 -2.47 -4.93 17.81
CA ALA A 11 -3.49 -5.67 17.07
C ALA A 11 -2.86 -6.80 16.24
N ASP A 12 -3.45 -8.00 16.29
CA ASP A 12 -3.05 -9.16 15.47
C ASP A 12 -3.41 -9.02 13.99
N VAL A 13 -4.09 -7.93 13.61
CA VAL A 13 -4.53 -7.64 12.25
C VAL A 13 -4.01 -6.29 11.76
N VAL A 14 -3.91 -6.17 10.44
CA VAL A 14 -3.46 -4.95 9.76
C VAL A 14 -4.25 -4.75 8.48
N THR A 15 -4.60 -3.50 8.19
CA THR A 15 -5.23 -3.11 6.93
C THR A 15 -4.15 -2.87 5.88
N ILE A 16 -4.30 -3.51 4.73
CA ILE A 16 -3.36 -3.45 3.60
C ILE A 16 -4.12 -3.08 2.33
N ILE A 17 -3.37 -2.58 1.34
CA ILE A 17 -3.88 -2.29 0.01
C ILE A 17 -3.06 -3.14 -0.97
N PRO A 18 -3.69 -4.01 -1.77
CA PRO A 18 -2.99 -4.85 -2.73
C PRO A 18 -2.28 -4.04 -3.83
N LEU A 19 -1.19 -4.62 -4.33
CA LEU A 19 -0.49 -4.18 -5.54
C LEU A 19 -0.66 -5.26 -6.62
N THR A 20 -0.63 -4.87 -7.88
CA THR A 20 -0.52 -5.79 -9.02
C THR A 20 0.53 -5.30 -9.99
N SER A 21 1.22 -6.20 -10.69
CA SER A 21 2.11 -5.84 -11.80
C SER A 21 1.38 -5.81 -13.15
N ASN A 22 0.06 -6.01 -13.17
CA ASN A 22 -0.75 -5.91 -14.39
C ASN A 22 -1.07 -4.45 -14.68
N LEU A 23 -0.52 -3.92 -15.77
CA LEU A 23 -0.75 -2.54 -16.24
C LEU A 23 -1.77 -2.47 -17.40
N GLN A 24 -2.40 -3.58 -17.80
CA GLN A 24 -3.33 -3.60 -18.94
C GLN A 24 -4.52 -2.65 -18.74
N ARG A 25 -4.93 -2.42 -17.49
CA ARG A 25 -6.00 -1.48 -17.17
C ARG A 25 -5.74 -0.86 -15.80
N ILE A 26 -5.49 0.45 -15.80
CA ILE A 26 -5.36 1.26 -14.59
C ILE A 26 -6.70 1.98 -14.39
N TYR A 27 -7.31 1.79 -13.22
CA TYR A 27 -8.60 2.40 -12.89
C TYR A 27 -8.42 3.75 -12.19
N MET A 28 -9.48 4.57 -12.17
CA MET A 28 -9.46 5.95 -11.65
C MET A 28 -9.08 6.05 -10.16
N ILE A 29 -9.32 4.99 -9.40
CA ILE A 29 -8.97 4.88 -7.97
C ILE A 29 -7.70 4.08 -7.73
N GLU A 30 -6.93 3.79 -8.79
CA GLU A 30 -5.62 3.16 -8.68
C GLU A 30 -4.51 4.19 -8.74
N VAL A 31 -3.48 4.01 -7.91
CA VAL A 31 -2.31 4.89 -7.89
C VAL A 31 -1.13 4.13 -8.44
N LEU A 32 -0.66 4.51 -9.63
CA LEU A 32 0.50 3.87 -10.26
C LEU A 32 1.77 4.14 -9.45
N LEU A 33 2.43 3.08 -8.98
CA LEU A 33 3.75 3.18 -8.39
C LEU A 33 4.82 2.85 -9.43
N GLN A 34 5.64 3.85 -9.75
CA GLN A 34 6.76 3.72 -10.68
C GLN A 34 7.95 3.04 -10.00
N ASN A 35 8.59 2.08 -10.70
CA ASN A 35 9.69 1.25 -10.21
C ASN A 35 10.81 2.10 -9.55
N ASN A 36 11.24 3.18 -10.22
CA ASN A 36 12.36 4.02 -9.78
C ASN A 36 12.16 4.70 -8.42
N TYR A 37 10.92 4.80 -7.91
CA TYR A 37 10.61 5.53 -6.68
C TYR A 37 10.61 4.67 -5.42
N ILE A 38 10.62 3.33 -5.56
CA ILE A 38 10.29 2.41 -4.47
C ILE A 38 11.02 1.07 -4.51
N GLY A 39 11.98 0.86 -5.41
CA GLY A 39 12.76 -0.38 -5.44
C GLY A 39 11.91 -1.64 -5.73
N LEU A 40 10.73 -1.48 -6.33
CA LEU A 40 9.96 -2.61 -6.86
C LEU A 40 10.58 -3.06 -8.17
N GLN A 41 10.66 -4.36 -8.46
CA GLN A 41 11.21 -4.82 -9.75
C GLN A 41 10.38 -4.38 -10.97
N LYS A 42 9.09 -4.06 -10.77
CA LYS A 42 8.14 -3.68 -11.81
C LYS A 42 7.26 -2.53 -11.32
N GLU A 43 6.79 -1.71 -12.24
CA GLU A 43 5.73 -0.75 -11.93
C GLU A 43 4.48 -1.50 -11.47
N SER A 44 3.81 -0.98 -10.46
CA SER A 44 2.68 -1.68 -9.83
C SER A 44 1.63 -0.68 -9.36
N PRO A 45 0.41 -0.67 -9.93
CA PRO A 45 -0.69 0.10 -9.39
C PRO A 45 -1.11 -0.40 -8.00
N VAL A 46 -1.36 0.54 -7.11
CA VAL A 46 -2.04 0.35 -5.84
C VAL A 46 -3.54 0.25 -6.12
N GLN A 47 -4.15 -0.84 -5.68
CA GLN A 47 -5.57 -1.11 -5.92
C GLN A 47 -6.41 -0.69 -4.72
N ALA A 48 -6.68 0.61 -4.57
CA ALA A 48 -7.38 1.18 -3.43
C ALA A 48 -8.73 0.50 -3.15
N GLN A 49 -9.44 0.08 -4.20
CA GLN A 49 -10.71 -0.65 -4.14
C GLN A 49 -10.62 -2.04 -3.50
N GLN A 50 -9.42 -2.62 -3.43
CA GLN A 50 -9.18 -3.92 -2.83
C GLN A 50 -8.61 -3.82 -1.41
N ILE A 51 -8.69 -2.65 -0.77
CA ILE A 51 -8.29 -2.46 0.63
C ILE A 51 -8.95 -3.53 1.51
N ARG A 52 -8.16 -4.19 2.36
CA ARG A 52 -8.62 -5.29 3.20
C ARG A 52 -7.82 -5.42 4.47
N THR A 53 -8.42 -6.04 5.49
CA THR A 53 -7.75 -6.38 6.75
C THR A 53 -7.29 -7.83 6.72
N ILE A 54 -6.03 -8.08 7.09
CA ILE A 54 -5.42 -9.41 7.16
C ILE A 54 -4.78 -9.64 8.54
N SER A 55 -4.65 -10.91 8.95
CA SER A 55 -3.77 -11.27 10.08
C SER A 55 -2.33 -10.90 9.76
N GLN A 56 -1.60 -10.39 10.76
CA GLN A 56 -0.18 -10.07 10.66
C GLN A 56 0.68 -11.27 10.27
N GLN A 57 0.24 -12.49 10.60
CA GLN A 57 0.92 -13.74 10.24
C GLN A 57 1.04 -13.96 8.72
N ARG A 58 0.23 -13.26 7.91
CA ARG A 58 0.32 -13.30 6.44
C ARG A 58 1.43 -12.41 5.87
N ILE A 59 2.02 -11.54 6.67
CA ILE A 59 3.18 -10.72 6.29
C ILE A 59 4.44 -11.48 6.70
N ASN A 60 4.82 -12.45 5.88
CA ASN A 60 5.99 -13.31 6.11
C ASN A 60 7.23 -12.89 5.31
N SER A 61 7.05 -12.01 4.32
CA SER A 61 8.15 -11.51 3.48
C SER A 61 8.90 -10.37 4.17
N GLU A 62 10.18 -10.26 3.86
CA GLU A 62 10.95 -9.09 4.23
C GLU A 62 10.35 -7.81 3.65
N LYS A 63 10.58 -6.71 4.36
CA LYS A 63 10.18 -5.38 3.91
C LYS A 63 10.90 -5.07 2.59
N ILE A 64 10.13 -4.99 1.51
CA ILE A 64 10.66 -4.65 0.17
C ILE A 64 11.09 -3.18 0.13
N SER A 65 10.22 -2.26 0.54
CA SER A 65 10.53 -0.82 0.50
C SER A 65 9.60 0.03 1.37
N LYS A 66 9.69 1.36 1.21
CA LYS A 66 8.85 2.34 1.91
C LYS A 66 8.39 3.42 0.93
N LEU A 67 7.10 3.76 0.99
CA LEU A 67 6.54 4.88 0.24
C LEU A 67 7.02 6.22 0.80
N ASN A 68 7.36 7.15 -0.08
CA ASN A 68 7.63 8.54 0.30
C ASN A 68 6.32 9.28 0.63
N LEU A 69 6.43 10.46 1.25
CA LEU A 69 5.27 11.24 1.70
C LEU A 69 4.35 11.69 0.56
N LYS A 70 4.90 11.98 -0.62
CA LYS A 70 4.12 12.38 -1.79
C LYS A 70 3.19 11.25 -2.24
N LEU A 71 3.74 10.04 -2.36
CA LEU A 71 2.98 8.84 -2.74
C LEU A 71 1.96 8.45 -1.67
N ILE A 72 2.31 8.55 -0.38
CA ILE A 72 1.35 8.30 0.71
C ILE A 72 0.14 9.23 0.59
N LYS A 73 0.34 10.52 0.26
CA LYS A 73 -0.76 11.46 0.03
C LYS A 73 -1.62 11.04 -1.17
N SER A 74 -1.01 10.65 -2.28
CA SER A 74 -1.75 10.18 -3.46
C SER A 74 -2.59 8.94 -3.15
N VAL A 75 -2.01 7.95 -2.45
CA VAL A 75 -2.74 6.75 -2.03
C VAL A 75 -3.88 7.10 -1.08
N ASN A 76 -3.65 7.97 -0.10
CA ASN A 76 -4.72 8.41 0.81
C ASN A 76 -5.84 9.16 0.09
N SER A 77 -5.54 9.92 -0.97
CA SER A 77 -6.58 10.57 -1.77
C SER A 77 -7.41 9.56 -2.56
N ALA A 78 -6.82 8.45 -3.00
CA ALA A 78 -7.54 7.37 -3.69
C ALA A 78 -8.43 6.51 -2.76
N LEU A 79 -8.23 6.62 -1.44
CA LEU A 79 -9.03 5.93 -0.43
C LEU A 79 -10.21 6.75 0.11
N LYS A 80 -10.28 8.04 -0.23
CA LYS A 80 -11.36 8.95 0.17
C LYS A 80 -12.49 8.90 -0.84
#